data_AF-A0A925TEH9-F1
#
_entry.id   AF-A0A925TEH9-F1
#
_cell.length_a   1.000
_cell.length_b   1.000
_cell.length_c   1.000
_cell.angle_alpha   90.00
_cell.angle_beta   90.00
_cell.angle_gamma   90.00
#
_symmetry.space_group_name_H-M   'P 1'
#
loop_
_entity.id
_entity.type
_entity.pdbx_description
1 polymer ?
#
loop_
_entity_poly.entity_id
_entity_poly.type
_entity_poly.pdbx_seq_one_letter_code
_entity_poly.pdbx_strand_id
1 'polypeptide(L)' 'MNFYQDERVALFIDGANLYATAKTLGFDIDYKRLLGFFRKRSRLIRAIYYTALLDDAEYSPIKPLIDWL' A
#
# COMPACT_ATOMS: atom_id res chain seq x y z
N MET A 1 7.19 12.80 10.86
CA MET A 1 8.32 12.46 9.97
C MET A 1 8.61 13.67 9.09
N ASN A 2 9.86 14.12 9.05
CA ASN A 2 10.31 15.12 8.10
C ASN A 2 10.88 14.36 6.89
N PHE A 3 10.32 14.60 5.71
CA PHE A 3 10.84 14.09 4.45
C PHE A 3 11.43 15.26 3.68
N TYR A 4 12.57 15.04 3.03
CA TYR A 4 13.14 16.01 2.11
C TYR A 4 12.70 15.69 0.69
N GLN A 5 12.46 16.71 -0.14
CA GLN A 5 11.94 16.51 -1.49
C GLN A 5 12.82 15.57 -2.34
N ASP A 6 14.14 15.62 -2.16
CA ASP A 6 15.08 14.80 -2.93
C ASP A 6 15.36 13.42 -2.31
N GLU A 7 14.83 13.16 -1.12
CA GLU A 7 15.05 11.90 -0.41
C GLU A 7 14.35 10.75 -1.14
N ARG A 8 15.08 9.66 -1.36
CA ARG A 8 14.55 8.47 -2.04
C ARG A 8 13.86 7.58 -1.01
N VAL A 9 12.57 7.32 -1.22
CA VAL A 9 11.74 6.52 -0.32
C VAL A 9 11.21 5.29 -1.05
N ALA A 10 11.17 4.16 -0.35
CA ALA A 10 10.46 2.96 -0.79
C ALA A 10 9.52 2.48 0.33
N LEU A 11 8.35 1.97 -0.05
CA LEU A 11 7.35 1.41 0.87
C LEU A 11 7.30 -0.11 0.70
N PHE A 12 7.33 -0.83 1.82
CA PHE A 12 7.17 -2.27 1.88
C PHE A 12 6.03 -2.54 2.86
N ILE A 13 4.91 -3.03 2.35
CA ILE A 13 3.67 -3.20 3.09
C ILE A 13 3.40 -4.68 3.26
N ASP A 14 3.29 -5.13 4.51
CA ASP A 14 2.76 -6.45 4.84
C ASP A 14 1.23 -6.43 4.74
N GLY A 15 0.72 -7.02 3.66
CA GLY A 15 -0.69 -6.96 3.32
C GLY A 15 -1.58 -7.74 4.25
N ALA A 16 -1.15 -8.94 4.69
CA ALA A 16 -1.95 -9.79 5.56
C ALA A 16 -2.16 -9.13 6.93
N ASN A 17 -1.08 -8.63 7.53
CA ASN A 17 -1.13 -7.97 8.83
C ASN A 17 -1.85 -6.61 8.76
N LEU A 18 -1.62 -5.83 7.69
CA LEU A 18 -2.29 -4.55 7.51
C LEU A 18 -3.79 -4.73 7.29
N TYR A 19 -4.19 -5.69 6.44
CA TYR A 19 -5.60 -5.99 6.20
C TYR A 19 -6.31 -6.47 7.47
N ALA A 20 -5.72 -7.41 8.21
CA ALA A 20 -6.28 -7.89 9.46
C ALA A 20 -6.49 -6.75 10.46
N THR A 21 -5.48 -5.87 10.61
CA THR A 21 -5.53 -4.72 11.52
C THR A 21 -6.63 -3.72 11.11
N ALA A 22 -6.69 -3.35 9.83
CA ALA A 22 -7.69 -2.42 9.32
C ALA A 22 -9.12 -2.95 9.51
N LYS A 23 -9.32 -4.25 9.24
CA LYS A 23 -10.59 -4.95 9.48
C LYS A 23 -10.98 -4.95 10.96
N THR A 24 -10.05 -5.26 11.86
CA THR A 24 -10.30 -5.23 13.31
C THR A 24 -10.67 -3.83 13.80
N LEU A 25 -10.06 -2.79 13.23
CA LEU A 25 -10.32 -1.40 13.58
C LEU A 25 -11.50 -0.78 12.81
N GLY A 26 -12.11 -1.51 11.88
CA GLY A 26 -13.32 -1.09 11.16
C GLY A 26 -13.11 0.06 10.18
N PHE A 27 -11.94 0.16 9.54
CA PHE A 27 -11.70 1.16 8.49
C PHE A 27 -11.04 0.56 7.25
N ASP A 28 -11.24 1.24 6.12
CA ASP A 28 -10.59 0.94 4.85
C ASP A 28 -9.39 1.86 4.60
N ILE A 29 -8.41 1.35 3.88
CA ILE A 29 -7.19 2.09 3.55
C ILE A 29 -7.28 2.65 2.14
N ASP A 30 -7.19 3.98 2.03
CA ASP A 30 -7.00 4.66 0.75
C ASP A 30 -5.51 4.67 0.38
N TYR A 31 -5.09 3.63 -0.35
CA TYR A 31 -3.71 3.50 -0.82
C TYR A 31 -3.31 4.57 -1.84
N LYS A 32 -4.27 5.14 -2.59
CA LYS A 32 -3.98 6.24 -3.54
C LYS A 32 -3.58 7.50 -2.78
N ARG A 33 -4.28 7.82 -1.68
CA ARG A 33 -3.93 8.92 -0.80
C ARG A 33 -2.62 8.66 -0.05
N LEU A 34 -2.37 7.43 0.37
CA LEU A 34 -1.09 7.01 0.96
C LEU A 34 0.08 7.27 0.00
N LEU A 35 0.01 6.76 -1.23
CA LEU A 35 1.06 6.98 -2.25
C LEU A 35 1.22 8.47 -2.57
N GLY A 36 0.11 9.20 -2.70
CA GLY A 36 0.11 10.65 -2.93
C GLY A 36 0.81 11.43 -1.82
N PHE A 37 0.68 11.00 -0.56
CA PHE A 37 1.36 11.61 0.56
C PHE A 37 2.89 11.51 0.43
N PHE A 38 3.42 10.32 0.12
CA PHE A 38 4.86 10.11 -0.04
C PHE A 38 5.42 10.80 -1.29
N ARG A 39 4.72 10.71 -2.43
CA ARG A 39 5.11 11.37 -3.68
C ARG A 39 5.20 12.89 -3.57
N LYS A 40 4.36 13.51 -2.74
CA LYS A 40 4.39 14.97 -2.53
C LYS A 40 5.57 15.45 -1.68
N ARG A 41 6.19 14.55 -0.90
CA ARG A 41 7.17 14.91 0.13
C ARG A 41 8.55 14.30 -0.09
N SER A 42 8.69 13.38 -1.05
CA SER A 42 9.91 12.62 -1.32
C SER A 42 9.89 12.07 -2.75
N ARG A 43 11.04 11.55 -3.20
CA ARG A 43 11.14 10.75 -4.42
C ARG A 43 10.75 9.30 -4.12
N LEU A 44 9.45 9.00 -4.18
CA LEU A 44 8.95 7.63 -4.03
C LEU A 44 9.42 6.77 -5.20
N ILE A 45 10.33 5.84 -4.92
CA ILE A 45 10.96 4.95 -5.90
C ILE A 45 10.08 3.72 -6.18
N ARG A 46 9.48 3.15 -5.14
CA ARG A 46 8.63 1.95 -5.22
C ARG A 46 7.71 1.86 -4.02
N ALA A 47 6.56 1.23 -4.21
CA ALA A 47 5.74 0.72 -3.12
C ALA A 47 5.33 -0.72 -3.44
N ILE A 48 5.60 -1.65 -2.53
CA ILE A 48 5.32 -3.09 -2.72
C ILE A 48 4.34 -3.54 -1.65
N TYR A 49 3.31 -4.25 -2.07
CA TYR A 49 2.32 -4.88 -1.20
C TYR A 49 2.51 -6.40 -1.19
N TYR A 50 2.99 -6.95 -0.08
CA TYR A 50 3.24 -8.38 0.07
C TYR A 50 2.01 -9.06 0.67
N THR A 51 1.30 -9.84 -0.14
CA THR A 51 0.18 -10.66 0.34
C THR A 51 0.14 -11.98 -0.39
N ALA A 52 -0.39 -13.01 0.27
CA ALA A 52 -0.80 -14.23 -0.42
C ALA A 52 -2.06 -13.91 -1.24
N LEU A 53 -2.04 -14.29 -2.52
CA LEU A 53 -3.23 -14.34 -3.36
C LEU A 53 -3.70 -15.80 -3.36
N LEU A 54 -4.96 -16.04 -2.99
CA LEU A 54 -5.59 -17.33 -3.21
C LEU A 54 -5.98 -17.40 -4.69
N ASP A 55 -5.41 -18.36 -5.43
CA ASP A 55 -5.61 -18.50 -6.88
C ASP A 55 -7.09 -18.66 -7.28
N ASP A 56 -7.94 -19.21 -6.38
CA ASP A 56 -9.36 -19.50 -6.63
C ASP A 56 -10.35 -18.39 -6.25
N ALA A 57 -9.87 -17.24 -5.75
CA ALA A 57 -10.76 -16.08 -5.54
C ALA A 57 -10.95 -15.33 -6.87
N GLU A 58 -11.99 -15.70 -7.63
CA GLU A 58 -12.44 -15.05 -8.87
C GLU A 58 -12.63 -13.52 -8.73
N TYR A 59 -12.75 -13.01 -7.50
CA TYR A 59 -12.67 -11.58 -7.20
C TYR A 59 -11.88 -11.34 -5.91
N SER A 60 -10.64 -10.83 -6.04
CA SER A 60 -9.91 -10.25 -4.91
C SER A 60 -10.01 -8.73 -5.03
N PRO A 61 -10.65 -8.02 -4.07
CA PRO A 61 -10.72 -6.56 -4.10
C PRO A 61 -9.35 -5.87 -4.03
N ILE A 62 -8.28 -6.62 -3.74
CA ILE A 62 -6.88 -6.17 -3.76
C ILE A 62 -6.24 -6.28 -5.16
N LYS A 63 -6.76 -7.11 -6.09
CA LYS A 63 -6.17 -7.29 -7.44
C LYS A 63 -5.95 -5.96 -8.19
N PRO A 64 -6.93 -5.04 -8.27
CA PRO A 64 -6.73 -3.73 -8.92
C PRO A 64 -5.67 -2.87 -8.24
N LEU A 65 -5.41 -3.11 -6.95
CA LEU A 65 -4.49 -2.34 -6.14
C LEU A 65 -3.04 -2.82 -6.30
N ILE A 66 -2.85 -4.13 -6.50
CA ILE A 66 -1.56 -4.74 -6.82
C ILE A 66 -1.11 -4.31 -8.22
N ASP A 67 -2.02 -4.27 -9.20
CA ASP A 67 -1.68 -3.86 -10.57
C ASP A 67 -1.25 -2.38 -10.70
N TRP A 68 -1.51 -1.56 -9.67
CA TRP A 68 -1.21 -0.12 -9.66
C TRP A 68 0.08 0.28 -8.92
N LEU A 69 0.70 -0.65 -8.19
CA LEU A 69 1.86 -0.43 -7.31
C LEU A 69 3.17 -0.92 -7.96
#